data_AF-A0A0W0R6K3-F1
#
_entry.id   AF-A0A0W0R6K3-F1
#
_cell.length_a   1.000
_cell.length_b   1.000
_cell.length_c   1.000
_cell.angle_alpha   90.00
_cell.angle_beta   90.00
_cell.angle_gamma   90.00
#
_symmetry.space_group_name_H-M   'P 1'
#
loop_
_entity.id
_entity.type
_entity.pdbx_description
1 polymer ?
#
loop_
_entity_poly.entity_id
_entity_poly.type
_entity_poly.pdbx_seq_one_letter_code
_entity_poly.pdbx_strand_id
1 'polypeptide(L)'
;MIGNVGTVISLVVLVLAWLFFSKVIKGKTTASRRVKAAIVVLLFATLLLRFSQDLYATISRALFSMKKQGDVELTTSPFSIPGNQNNSYCRQFKNQYGEPIEVISTREDGRYCGDFWGFKTKQKLYLPYQNYDASHAIYWASPTLQIVGPRP
;
A
#
# COMPACT_ATOMS: atom_id res chain seq x y z
N MET A 1 -6.71 27.15 -0.99
CA MET A 1 -7.12 27.18 0.43
C MET A 1 -8.09 26.03 0.75
N ILE A 2 -7.70 24.77 0.56
CA ILE A 2 -8.57 23.58 0.78
C ILE A 2 -7.99 22.66 1.90
N GLY A 3 -6.83 23.00 2.48
CA GLY A 3 -6.17 22.20 3.51
C GLY A 3 -6.77 22.30 4.92
N ASN A 4 -7.39 23.44 5.29
CA ASN A 4 -7.80 23.68 6.69
C ASN A 4 -9.16 23.08 7.05
N VAL A 5 -10.11 22.99 6.11
CA VAL A 5 -11.46 22.49 6.41
C VAL A 5 -11.43 20.98 6.69
N GLY A 6 -10.64 20.23 5.92
CA GLY A 6 -10.44 18.80 6.15
C GLY A 6 -9.84 18.50 7.52
N THR A 7 -8.79 19.23 7.93
CA THR A 7 -8.14 19.05 9.23
C THR A 7 -9.05 19.42 10.40
N VAL A 8 -9.86 20.48 10.28
CA VAL A 8 -10.79 20.89 11.34
C VAL A 8 -11.91 19.87 11.50
N ILE A 9 -12.48 19.37 10.39
CA ILE A 9 -13.51 18.33 10.43
C ILE A 9 -12.93 17.04 11.05
N SER A 10 -11.72 16.63 10.65
CA SER A 10 -11.05 15.46 11.23
C SER A 10 -10.79 15.63 12.74
N LEU A 11 -10.38 16.81 13.19
CA LEU A 11 -10.20 17.14 14.61
C LEU A 11 -11.53 17.06 15.39
N VAL A 12 -12.61 17.62 14.85
CA VAL A 12 -13.93 17.57 15.48
C VAL A 12 -14.45 16.14 15.59
N VAL A 13 -14.28 15.33 14.53
CA VAL A 13 -14.65 13.91 14.55
C VAL A 13 -13.82 13.13 15.58
N LEU A 14 -12.51 13.42 15.69
CA LEU A 14 -11.64 12.82 16.71
C LEU A 14 -12.08 13.19 18.13
N VAL A 15 -12.42 14.45 18.38
CA VAL A 15 -12.89 14.91 19.69
C VAL A 15 -14.24 14.29 20.05
N LEU A 16 -15.19 14.23 19.11
CA LEU A 16 -16.49 13.59 19.31
C LEU A 16 -16.35 12.08 19.57
N ALA A 17 -15.49 11.40 18.80
CA ALA A 17 -15.15 10.00 19.01
C ALA A 17 -14.55 9.80 20.42
N TRP A 18 -13.57 10.62 20.81
CA TRP A 18 -12.94 10.56 22.13
C TRP A 18 -13.95 10.76 23.27
N LEU A 19 -14.86 11.74 23.13
CA LEU A 19 -15.93 11.97 24.10
C LEU A 19 -16.86 10.75 24.21
N PHE A 20 -17.24 10.14 23.08
CA PHE A 20 -18.04 8.93 23.06
C PHE A 20 -17.32 7.76 23.76
N PHE A 21 -16.05 7.51 23.44
CA PHE A 21 -15.24 6.49 24.11
C PHE A 21 -15.10 6.73 25.61
N SER A 22 -14.85 7.97 26.02
CA SER A 22 -14.73 8.33 27.43
C SER A 22 -16.02 8.04 28.20
N LYS A 23 -17.19 8.25 27.58
CA LYS A 23 -18.51 7.97 28.17
C LYS A 23 -18.77 6.46 28.28
N VAL A 24 -18.44 5.68 27.25
CA VAL A 24 -18.59 4.21 27.24
C VAL A 24 -17.68 3.55 28.29
N ILE A 25 -16.43 4.00 28.38
CA ILE A 25 -15.44 3.47 29.33
C ILE A 25 -15.83 3.84 30.78
N LYS A 26 -16.21 5.10 31.05
CA LYS A 26 -16.54 5.61 32.40
C LYS A 26 -17.96 5.29 32.87
N GLY A 27 -18.88 4.88 31.99
CA GLY A 27 -20.26 4.55 32.37
C GLY A 27 -20.34 3.39 33.36
N LYS A 28 -21.07 3.55 34.47
CA LYS A 28 -21.37 2.49 35.46
C LYS A 28 -22.38 1.47 34.90
N THR A 29 -22.04 0.78 33.82
CA THR A 29 -22.83 -0.31 33.26
C THR A 29 -22.28 -1.67 33.70
N THR A 30 -23.18 -2.62 33.98
CA THR A 30 -22.89 -3.99 34.48
C THR A 30 -22.04 -4.82 33.50
N ALA A 31 -21.87 -4.36 32.27
CA ALA A 31 -21.01 -4.98 31.28
C ALA A 31 -19.54 -4.98 31.76
N SER A 32 -18.95 -6.17 31.83
CA SER A 32 -17.54 -6.38 32.18
C SER A 32 -16.62 -5.48 31.33
N ARG A 33 -15.51 -4.99 31.92
CA ARG A 33 -14.47 -4.22 31.22
C ARG A 33 -14.04 -4.86 29.90
N ARG A 34 -14.08 -6.20 29.81
CA ARG A 34 -13.77 -6.98 28.60
C ARG A 34 -14.73 -6.70 27.44
N VAL A 35 -16.03 -6.59 27.71
CA VAL A 35 -17.07 -6.33 26.68
C VAL A 35 -16.92 -4.92 26.12
N LYS A 36 -16.66 -3.94 26.99
CA LYS A 36 -16.41 -2.56 26.56
C LYS A 36 -15.17 -2.45 25.67
N ALA A 37 -14.08 -3.10 26.06
CA ALA A 37 -12.88 -3.16 25.22
C ALA A 37 -13.15 -3.84 23.88
N ALA A 38 -13.89 -4.95 23.87
CA ALA A 38 -14.25 -5.66 22.63
C ALA A 38 -15.07 -4.78 21.68
N ILE A 39 -16.06 -4.03 22.18
CA ILE A 39 -16.85 -3.10 21.35
C ILE A 39 -15.96 -2.01 20.74
N VAL A 40 -15.06 -1.43 21.53
CA VAL A 40 -14.12 -0.41 21.03
C VAL A 40 -13.20 -1.00 19.96
N VAL A 41 -12.64 -2.19 20.19
CA VAL A 41 -11.78 -2.87 19.21
C VAL A 41 -12.55 -3.20 17.94
N LEU A 42 -13.80 -3.69 18.05
CA LEU A 42 -14.65 -4.00 16.90
C LEU A 42 -15.00 -2.77 16.08
N LEU A 43 -15.31 -1.64 16.74
CA LEU A 43 -15.58 -0.36 16.07
C LEU A 43 -14.36 0.15 15.28
N PHE A 44 -13.15 -0.13 15.77
CA PHE A 44 -11.90 0.24 15.12
C PHE A 44 -11.25 -0.88 14.30
N ALA A 45 -11.85 -2.06 14.20
CA ALA A 45 -11.19 -3.23 13.62
C ALA A 45 -10.74 -2.96 12.18
N THR A 46 -11.57 -2.32 11.37
CA THR A 46 -11.24 -1.95 9.99
C THR A 46 -10.10 -0.93 9.92
N LEU A 47 -10.05 0.01 10.87
CA LEU A 47 -9.02 1.05 10.94
C LEU A 47 -7.68 0.47 11.41
N LEU A 48 -7.70 -0.44 12.39
CA LEU A 48 -6.55 -1.19 12.85
C LEU A 48 -6.00 -2.11 11.76
N LEU A 49 -6.87 -2.79 11.00
CA LEU A 49 -6.47 -3.63 9.87
C LEU A 49 -5.79 -2.79 8.77
N ARG A 50 -6.40 -1.67 8.37
CA ARG A 50 -5.82 -0.77 7.37
C ARG A 50 -4.49 -0.17 7.84
N PHE A 51 -4.43 0.29 9.08
CA PHE A 51 -3.20 0.80 9.68
C PHE A 51 -2.09 -0.25 9.71
N SER A 52 -2.42 -1.49 10.07
CA SER A 52 -1.48 -2.61 10.08
C SER A 52 -0.94 -2.89 8.68
N GLN A 53 -1.80 -2.91 7.65
CA GLN A 53 -1.39 -3.09 6.26
C GLN A 53 -0.47 -1.95 5.78
N ASP A 54 -0.83 -0.70 6.06
CA ASP A 54 -0.02 0.48 5.69
C ASP A 54 1.33 0.50 6.43
N LEU A 55 1.35 0.10 7.70
CA LEU A 55 2.56 -0.02 8.50
C LEU A 55 3.48 -1.12 7.96
N TYR A 56 2.93 -2.32 7.72
CA TYR A 56 3.68 -3.43 7.13
C TYR A 56 4.25 -3.05 5.77
N ALA A 57 3.47 -2.36 4.95
CA ALA A 57 3.90 -1.88 3.64
C ALA A 57 5.08 -0.91 3.74
N THR A 58 5.00 0.02 4.69
CA THR A 58 6.04 1.03 4.93
C THR A 58 7.33 0.37 5.43
N ILE A 59 7.23 -0.54 6.40
CA ILE A 59 8.39 -1.26 6.95
C ILE A 59 9.02 -2.17 5.88
N SER A 60 8.22 -2.95 5.16
CA SER A 60 8.68 -3.81 4.08
C SER A 60 9.45 -3.03 3.02
N ARG A 61 8.88 -1.91 2.57
CA ARG A 61 9.54 -1.01 1.61
C ARG A 61 10.83 -0.42 2.17
N ALA A 62 10.83 0.00 3.44
CA ALA A 62 12.02 0.55 4.08
C ALA A 62 13.15 -0.48 4.15
N LEU A 63 12.85 -1.69 4.62
CA LEU A 63 13.81 -2.81 4.67
C LEU A 63 14.37 -3.15 3.28
N PHE A 64 13.51 -3.21 2.26
CA PHE A 64 13.96 -3.41 0.89
C PHE A 64 14.84 -2.25 0.41
N SER A 65 14.47 -1.01 0.75
CA SER A 65 15.19 0.20 0.32
C SER A 65 16.57 0.34 0.97
N MET A 66 16.84 -0.32 2.10
CA MET A 66 18.17 -0.28 2.73
C MET A 66 19.27 -0.90 1.86
N LYS A 67 18.91 -1.80 0.95
CA LYS A 67 19.84 -2.49 0.04
C LYS A 67 19.63 -2.10 -1.42
N LYS A 68 18.79 -1.12 -1.73
CA LYS A 68 18.46 -0.75 -3.10
C LYS A 68 19.69 -0.18 -3.83
N GLN A 69 19.76 -0.43 -5.13
CA GLN A 69 20.75 0.20 -6.00
C GLN A 69 20.22 1.50 -6.61
N GLY A 70 18.90 1.64 -6.74
CA GLY A 70 18.27 2.85 -7.27
C GLY A 70 16.76 2.78 -7.19
N ASP A 71 16.12 3.79 -7.78
CA ASP A 71 14.67 3.86 -7.94
C ASP A 71 14.33 4.11 -9.42
N VAL A 72 13.28 3.48 -9.94
CA VAL A 72 12.75 3.75 -11.29
C VAL A 72 11.32 4.27 -11.20
N GLU A 73 10.97 5.27 -12.01
CA GLU A 73 9.56 5.72 -12.08
C GLU A 73 8.70 4.65 -12.78
N LEU A 74 7.52 4.36 -12.24
CA LEU A 74 6.62 3.32 -12.75
C LEU A 74 6.22 3.58 -14.21
N THR A 75 6.02 4.83 -14.59
CA THR A 75 5.61 5.25 -15.94
C THR A 75 6.69 4.97 -16.99
N THR A 76 7.97 5.05 -16.62
CA THR A 76 9.12 4.78 -17.48
C THR A 76 9.70 3.38 -17.28
N SER A 77 9.13 2.60 -16.37
CA SER A 77 9.58 1.25 -16.06
C SER A 77 9.14 0.25 -17.15
N PRO A 78 9.82 -0.91 -17.26
CA PRO A 78 9.38 -2.00 -18.15
C PRO A 78 8.01 -2.58 -17.76
N PHE A 79 7.46 -2.21 -16.60
CA PHE A 79 6.15 -2.70 -16.16
C PHE A 79 4.98 -1.93 -16.76
N SER A 80 5.23 -0.81 -17.44
CA SER A 80 4.20 -0.12 -18.23
C SER A 80 3.86 -0.96 -19.46
N ILE A 81 2.58 -1.29 -19.63
CA ILE A 81 2.10 -2.06 -20.79
C ILE A 81 2.03 -1.13 -22.00
N PRO A 82 2.83 -1.36 -23.06
CA PRO A 82 2.78 -0.55 -24.27
C PRO A 82 1.38 -0.55 -24.90
N GLY A 83 0.98 0.57 -25.52
CA GLY A 83 -0.37 0.72 -26.10
C GLY A 83 -0.71 -0.31 -27.19
N ASN A 84 0.30 -0.84 -27.87
CA ASN A 84 0.16 -1.90 -28.89
C ASN A 84 0.16 -3.33 -28.31
N GLN A 85 0.36 -3.49 -27.00
CA GLN A 85 0.40 -4.78 -26.32
C GLN A 85 -0.89 -5.03 -25.53
N ASN A 86 -1.20 -6.31 -25.34
CA ASN A 86 -2.35 -6.75 -24.55
C ASN A 86 -1.91 -7.19 -23.14
N ASN A 87 -2.86 -7.74 -22.39
CA ASN A 87 -2.66 -8.18 -21.02
C ASN A 87 -1.64 -9.33 -20.87
N SER A 88 -1.30 -10.06 -21.95
CA SER A 88 -0.30 -11.12 -21.88
C SER A 88 1.13 -10.60 -21.75
N TYR A 89 1.36 -9.30 -22.00
CA TYR A 89 2.65 -8.64 -21.79
C TYR A 89 3.21 -8.87 -20.37
N CYS A 90 2.35 -8.93 -19.35
CA CYS A 90 2.80 -9.11 -17.97
C CYS A 90 3.40 -10.49 -17.68
N ARG A 91 3.08 -11.50 -18.49
CA ARG A 91 3.57 -12.88 -18.31
C ARG A 91 5.08 -13.03 -18.55
N GLN A 92 5.73 -12.03 -19.14
CA GLN A 92 7.19 -12.01 -19.30
C GLN A 92 7.92 -11.71 -17.98
N PHE A 93 7.24 -11.08 -17.02
CA PHE A 93 7.77 -10.78 -15.70
C PHE A 93 7.38 -11.87 -14.71
N LYS A 94 8.21 -12.05 -13.68
CA LYS A 94 7.96 -13.05 -12.63
C LYS A 94 7.82 -12.39 -11.26
N ASN A 95 7.03 -12.98 -10.39
CA ASN A 95 6.98 -12.60 -8.98
C ASN A 95 8.21 -13.15 -8.22
N GLN A 96 8.29 -12.87 -6.92
CA GLN A 96 9.33 -13.39 -6.03
C GLN A 96 9.40 -14.93 -5.91
N TYR A 97 8.35 -15.64 -6.35
CA TYR A 97 8.25 -17.09 -6.33
C TYR A 97 8.54 -17.72 -7.71
N GLY A 98 8.82 -16.90 -8.73
CA GLY A 98 9.11 -17.35 -10.09
C GLY A 98 7.86 -17.55 -10.97
N GLU A 99 6.68 -17.18 -10.49
CA GLU A 99 5.42 -17.31 -11.23
C GLU A 99 5.18 -16.06 -12.11
N PRO A 100 4.55 -16.20 -13.28
CA PRO A 100 4.24 -15.06 -14.15
C PRO A 100 3.33 -14.02 -13.49
N ILE A 101 3.55 -12.74 -13.79
CA ILE A 101 2.65 -11.68 -13.32
C ILE A 101 1.36 -11.69 -14.15
N GLU A 102 0.22 -11.90 -13.49
CA GLU A 102 -1.11 -11.85 -14.12
C GLU A 102 -1.93 -10.61 -13.73
N VAL A 103 -1.53 -9.93 -12.65
CA VAL A 103 -2.25 -8.77 -12.12
C VAL A 103 -1.96 -7.54 -12.99
N ILE A 104 -3.00 -6.77 -13.29
CA ILE A 104 -2.91 -5.54 -14.08
C ILE A 104 -3.55 -4.39 -13.32
N SER A 105 -2.77 -3.34 -13.10
CA SER A 105 -3.24 -2.08 -12.52
C SER A 105 -3.48 -1.06 -13.62
N THR A 106 -4.59 -0.32 -13.57
CA THR A 106 -4.95 0.70 -14.58
C THR A 106 -5.20 2.05 -13.93
N ARG A 107 -4.64 3.10 -14.52
CA ARG A 107 -4.81 4.51 -14.14
C ARG A 107 -4.94 5.36 -15.42
N GLU A 108 -5.28 6.62 -15.26
CA GLU A 108 -5.40 7.61 -16.34
C GLU A 108 -4.15 7.71 -17.23
N ASP A 109 -2.95 7.48 -16.68
CA ASP A 109 -1.67 7.54 -17.39
C ASP A 109 -1.26 6.22 -18.05
N GLY A 110 -1.94 5.10 -17.78
CA GLY A 110 -1.64 3.83 -18.43
C GLY A 110 -2.06 2.57 -17.69
N ARG A 111 -1.60 1.44 -18.21
CA ARG A 111 -1.79 0.10 -17.64
C ARG A 111 -0.43 -0.46 -17.23
N TYR A 112 -0.37 -1.16 -16.11
CA TYR A 112 0.88 -1.61 -15.50
C TYR A 112 0.78 -3.06 -15.02
N CYS A 113 1.88 -3.80 -15.16
CA CYS A 113 2.01 -5.18 -14.71
C CYS A 113 2.33 -5.26 -13.23
N GLY A 114 1.35 -5.72 -12.44
CA GLY A 114 1.47 -5.87 -10.99
C GLY A 114 0.52 -4.98 -10.22
N ASP A 115 0.45 -5.23 -8.91
CA ASP A 115 -0.19 -4.36 -7.93
C ASP A 115 0.87 -3.51 -7.24
N PHE A 116 0.65 -2.20 -7.17
CA PHE A 116 1.65 -1.25 -6.68
C PHE A 116 1.16 -0.53 -5.43
N TRP A 117 1.98 -0.49 -4.38
CA TRP A 117 1.61 0.25 -3.19
C TRP A 117 1.58 1.76 -3.47
N GLY A 118 0.43 2.38 -3.25
CA GLY A 118 0.17 3.79 -3.47
C GLY A 118 -0.34 4.07 -4.87
N PHE A 119 -0.69 3.02 -5.66
CA PHE A 119 -1.13 3.16 -7.04
C PHE A 119 -2.29 4.15 -7.23
N LYS A 120 -3.28 4.13 -6.35
CA LYS A 120 -4.45 5.03 -6.46
C LYS A 120 -4.25 6.40 -5.82
N THR A 121 -3.22 6.58 -4.99
CA THR A 121 -3.05 7.78 -4.15
C THR A 121 -1.88 8.65 -4.55
N LYS A 122 -0.85 8.09 -5.21
CA LYS A 122 0.35 8.81 -5.61
C LYS A 122 0.38 9.01 -7.12
N GLN A 123 0.44 10.26 -7.55
CA GLN A 123 0.56 10.63 -8.97
C GLN A 123 1.83 10.04 -9.59
N LYS A 124 2.97 10.15 -8.90
CA LYS A 124 4.24 9.54 -9.30
C LYS A 124 4.64 8.44 -8.33
N LEU A 125 5.00 7.28 -8.87
CA LEU A 125 5.47 6.14 -8.10
C LEU A 125 6.87 5.75 -8.54
N TYR A 126 7.75 5.65 -7.56
CA TYR A 126 9.10 5.17 -7.75
C TYR A 126 9.20 3.75 -7.16
N LEU A 127 9.78 2.83 -7.91
CA LEU A 127 10.02 1.45 -7.50
C LEU A 127 11.49 1.30 -7.14
N PRO A 128 11.83 1.05 -5.86
CA PRO A 128 13.20 0.73 -5.51
C PRO A 128 13.52 -0.64 -6.09
N TYR A 129 14.74 -0.80 -6.60
CA TYR A 129 15.18 -2.06 -7.18
C TYR A 129 16.47 -2.56 -6.56
N GLN A 130 16.61 -3.88 -6.58
CA GLN A 130 17.81 -4.59 -6.20
C GLN A 130 18.37 -5.42 -7.35
N ASN A 131 19.69 -5.43 -7.56
CA ASN A 131 20.29 -6.32 -8.56
C ASN A 131 20.06 -7.78 -8.16
N TYR A 132 19.49 -8.57 -9.07
CA TYR A 132 19.27 -10.00 -8.87
C TYR A 132 20.39 -10.82 -9.50
N ASP A 133 20.70 -10.51 -10.77
CA ASP A 133 21.78 -11.11 -11.53
C ASP A 133 22.41 -10.09 -12.51
N ALA A 134 23.13 -10.56 -13.53
CA ALA A 134 23.79 -9.71 -14.51
C ALA A 134 22.81 -8.88 -15.38
N SER A 135 21.60 -9.39 -15.63
CA SER A 135 20.62 -8.80 -16.55
C SER A 135 19.28 -8.43 -15.90
N HIS A 136 19.01 -8.92 -14.70
CA HIS A 136 17.74 -8.78 -14.00
C HIS A 136 17.88 -8.04 -12.67
N ALA A 137 16.80 -7.36 -12.30
CA ALA A 137 16.62 -6.72 -11.01
C ALA A 137 15.29 -7.18 -10.38
N ILE A 138 15.27 -7.23 -9.05
CA ILE A 138 14.05 -7.34 -8.25
C ILE A 138 13.56 -5.94 -7.94
N TYR A 139 12.29 -5.66 -8.22
CA TYR A 139 11.63 -4.39 -7.94
C TYR A 139 10.61 -4.59 -6.84
N TRP A 140 10.62 -3.71 -5.84
CA TRP A 140 9.56 -3.71 -4.83
C TRP A 140 8.32 -3.00 -5.40
N ALA A 141 7.25 -3.75 -5.63
CA ALA A 141 5.99 -3.20 -6.15
C ALA A 141 4.98 -2.96 -5.01
N SER A 142 4.77 -3.95 -4.15
CA SER A 142 3.86 -3.88 -3.01
C SER A 142 4.38 -4.76 -1.86
N PRO A 143 3.72 -4.77 -0.70
CA PRO A 143 4.14 -5.58 0.46
C PRO A 143 4.06 -7.09 0.19
N THR A 144 3.24 -7.48 -0.79
CA THR A 144 3.00 -8.87 -1.20
C THR A 144 3.60 -9.18 -2.57
N LEU A 145 4.16 -8.19 -3.27
CA LEU A 145 4.66 -8.35 -4.63
C LEU A 145 6.03 -7.71 -4.81
N GLN A 146 7.00 -8.54 -5.19
CA GLN A 146 8.24 -8.10 -5.80
C GLN A 146 8.28 -8.66 -7.22
N ILE A 147 8.76 -7.86 -8.17
CA ILE A 147 8.76 -8.22 -9.57
C ILE A 147 10.20 -8.39 -10.03
N VAL A 148 10.51 -9.55 -10.62
CA VAL A 148 11.78 -9.78 -11.32
C VAL A 148 11.59 -9.32 -12.76
N GLY A 149 12.39 -8.34 -13.17
CA GLY A 149 12.35 -7.75 -14.50
C GLY A 149 13.75 -7.40 -15.01
N PRO A 150 13.86 -6.89 -16.24
CA PRO A 150 15.14 -6.44 -16.78
C PRO A 150 15.71 -5.32 -15.91
N ARG A 151 17.03 -5.30 -15.77
CA ARG A 151 17.74 -4.23 -15.05
C ARG A 151 17.56 -2.89 -15.81
N PRO A 152 17.38 -1.75 -15.10
CA PRO A 152 17.20 -0.45 -15.74
C PRO A 152 18.52 0.12 -16.27
#